data_AF-A0A495YX81-F1
#
_entry.id   AF-A0A495YX81-F1
#
_cell.length_a   1.000
_cell.length_b   1.000
_cell.length_c   1.000
_cell.angle_alpha   90.00
_cell.angle_beta   90.00
_cell.angle_gamma   90.00
#
_symmetry.space_group_name_H-M   'P 1'
#
loop_
_entity.id
_entity.type
_entity.pdbx_description
1 polymer ?
#
loop_
_entity_poly.entity_id
_entity_poly.type
_entity_poly.pdbx_seq_one_letter_code
_entity_poly.pdbx_strand_id
1 'polypeptide(L)'
;MQLSKVLDEIRERVGIENLTDSCSGRGCRVDMTDVPRDRIVVDVDLAFKAHQRTGKHCDRILFYVDTPENRLVVVLIELKSGTFKVTDVSQQLQGSVNFVSSLFPRNLKATCIPVVFHGKGIHAAQRPRFRGTKVRFRNKESVIRRNKCGAPKNLANVLSGSGNL
;
A
#
# COMPACT_ATOMS: atom_id res chain seq x y z
N MET A 1 19.08 -12.48 -7.13
CA MET A 1 18.99 -11.26 -6.30
C MET A 1 18.79 -11.70 -4.87
N GLN A 2 19.69 -11.32 -3.96
CA GLN A 2 19.49 -11.58 -2.53
C GLN A 2 18.40 -10.65 -2.02
N LEU A 3 17.42 -11.19 -1.27
CA LEU A 3 16.28 -10.42 -0.79
C LEU A 3 16.72 -9.24 0.10
N SER A 4 17.87 -9.35 0.77
CA SER A 4 18.49 -8.28 1.56
C SER A 4 18.86 -7.03 0.74
N LYS A 5 19.10 -7.16 -0.57
CA LYS A 5 19.48 -6.03 -1.44
C LYS A 5 18.29 -5.38 -2.15
N VAL A 6 17.11 -6.03 -2.13
CA VAL A 6 15.96 -5.54 -2.91
C VAL A 6 15.47 -4.18 -2.43
N LEU A 7 15.53 -3.93 -1.11
CA LEU A 7 15.12 -2.66 -0.55
C LEU A 7 16.07 -1.55 -1.01
N ASP A 8 17.38 -1.78 -1.03
CA ASP A 8 18.34 -0.80 -1.53
C ASP A 8 18.12 -0.47 -3.02
N GLU A 9 17.90 -1.49 -3.86
CA GLU A 9 17.56 -1.29 -5.27
C GLU A 9 16.26 -0.49 -5.45
N ILE A 10 15.25 -0.72 -4.59
CA ILE A 10 14.01 0.06 -4.60
C ILE A 10 14.28 1.51 -4.17
N ARG A 11 15.08 1.73 -3.12
CA ARG A 11 15.45 3.08 -2.64
C ARG A 11 16.14 3.86 -3.76
N GLU A 12 17.11 3.24 -4.43
CA GLU A 12 17.86 3.85 -5.53
C GLU A 12 16.93 4.21 -6.71
N ARG A 13 16.07 3.29 -7.14
CA ARG A 13 15.13 3.53 -8.25
C ARG A 13 14.08 4.58 -7.94
N VAL A 14 13.63 4.66 -6.70
CA VAL A 14 12.60 5.62 -6.29
C VAL A 14 13.18 7.00 -6.05
N GLY A 15 14.44 7.10 -5.60
CA GLY A 15 15.05 8.36 -5.16
C GLY A 15 14.70 8.67 -3.70
N ILE A 16 15.71 9.05 -2.91
CA ILE A 16 15.57 9.27 -1.45
C ILE A 16 14.61 10.43 -1.13
N GLU A 17 14.52 11.41 -2.00
CA GLU A 17 13.63 12.57 -1.91
C GLU A 17 12.15 12.22 -2.03
N ASN A 18 11.84 11.03 -2.55
CA ASN A 18 10.47 10.53 -2.70
C ASN A 18 10.08 9.55 -1.57
N LEU A 19 10.94 9.40 -0.57
CA LEU A 19 10.72 8.53 0.58
C LEU A 19 10.23 9.32 1.80
N THR A 20 9.51 8.63 2.68
CA THR A 20 9.04 9.15 3.96
C THR A 20 9.21 8.09 5.04
N ASP A 21 9.18 8.48 6.31
CA ASP A 21 9.20 7.59 7.46
C ASP A 21 7.78 7.15 7.91
N SER A 22 6.73 7.73 7.31
CA SER A 22 5.36 7.62 7.77
C SER A 22 4.39 7.17 6.67
N CYS A 23 3.51 6.22 7.01
CA CYS A 23 2.35 5.88 6.18
C CYS A 23 1.14 6.81 6.41
N SER A 24 1.27 7.84 7.24
CA SER A 24 0.20 8.81 7.53
C SER A 24 0.16 9.94 6.51
N GLY A 25 -0.98 10.63 6.41
CA GLY A 25 -1.15 11.77 5.51
C GLY A 25 -2.59 12.29 5.47
N ARG A 26 -2.77 13.54 5.05
CA ARG A 26 -4.07 14.19 4.78
C ARG A 26 -5.15 14.00 5.88
N GLY A 27 -4.73 14.09 7.14
CA GLY A 27 -5.61 13.91 8.31
C GLY A 27 -5.97 12.45 8.65
N CYS A 28 -5.33 11.47 8.01
CA CYS A 28 -5.43 10.06 8.36
C CYS A 28 -4.12 9.57 9.00
N ARG A 29 -4.20 9.13 10.25
CA ARG A 29 -3.06 8.53 10.97
C ARG A 29 -2.99 7.02 10.74
N VAL A 30 -1.81 6.54 10.36
CA VAL A 30 -1.48 5.12 10.24
C VAL A 30 -0.41 4.80 11.28
N ASP A 31 -0.73 3.89 12.19
CA ASP A 31 0.15 3.42 13.26
C ASP A 31 1.10 2.35 12.71
N MET A 32 2.40 2.64 12.78
CA MET A 32 3.49 1.77 12.30
C MET A 32 3.99 0.79 13.37
N THR A 33 3.37 0.76 14.55
CA THR A 33 3.68 -0.22 15.60
C THR A 33 3.56 -1.64 15.04
N ASP A 34 4.51 -2.51 15.41
CA ASP A 34 4.62 -3.91 14.96
C ASP A 34 4.83 -4.12 13.45
N VAL A 35 5.17 -3.07 12.70
CA VAL A 35 5.66 -3.19 11.31
C VAL A 35 7.18 -3.37 11.30
N PRO A 36 7.75 -4.25 10.47
CA PRO A 36 9.21 -4.46 10.39
C PRO A 36 10.00 -3.15 10.28
N ARG A 37 11.13 -3.07 11.00
CA ARG A 37 11.98 -1.87 11.06
C ARG A 37 12.70 -1.61 9.74
N ASP A 38 13.20 -2.65 9.09
CA ASP A 38 13.77 -2.52 7.75
C ASP A 38 12.65 -2.49 6.72
N ARG A 39 12.36 -1.27 6.26
CA ARG A 39 11.25 -0.96 5.37
C ARG A 39 11.54 0.31 4.58
N ILE A 40 10.70 0.56 3.58
CA ILE A 40 10.68 1.79 2.79
C ILE A 40 9.24 2.24 2.70
N VAL A 41 8.98 3.53 2.92
CA VAL A 41 7.69 4.14 2.57
C VAL A 41 7.93 5.16 1.47
N VAL A 42 7.23 4.96 0.35
CA VAL A 42 7.25 5.86 -0.80
C VAL A 42 6.07 6.82 -0.70
N ASP A 43 6.34 8.12 -0.78
CA ASP A 43 5.31 9.13 -1.05
C ASP A 43 5.02 9.12 -2.55
N VAL A 44 3.88 8.57 -2.93
CA VAL A 44 3.57 8.30 -4.35
C VAL A 44 3.30 9.59 -5.11
N ASP A 45 2.76 10.62 -4.44
CA ASP A 45 2.51 11.92 -5.07
C ASP A 45 3.84 12.55 -5.53
N LEU A 46 4.89 12.44 -4.69
CA LEU A 46 6.24 12.89 -5.02
C LEU A 46 6.88 12.00 -6.10
N ALA A 47 6.86 10.68 -5.89
CA ALA A 47 7.48 9.73 -6.80
C ALA A 47 6.87 9.79 -8.22
N PHE A 48 5.55 9.88 -8.34
CA PHE A 48 4.88 9.97 -9.65
C PHE A 48 5.23 11.26 -10.37
N LYS A 49 5.28 12.39 -9.65
CA LYS A 49 5.71 13.68 -10.23
C LYS A 49 7.15 13.59 -10.75
N ALA A 50 8.07 13.03 -9.97
CA ALA A 50 9.46 12.84 -10.38
C ALA A 50 9.58 11.94 -11.63
N HIS A 51 8.73 10.94 -11.75
CA HIS A 51 8.72 10.00 -12.88
C HIS A 51 7.75 10.39 -14.01
N GLN A 52 7.22 11.62 -14.01
CA GLN A 52 6.28 12.14 -15.00
C GLN A 52 5.07 11.22 -15.25
N ARG A 53 4.61 10.52 -14.20
CA ARG A 53 3.47 9.61 -14.26
C ARG A 53 2.19 10.38 -14.02
N THR A 54 1.22 10.19 -14.89
CA THR A 54 -0.14 10.75 -14.76
C THR A 54 -1.15 9.65 -14.43
N GLY A 55 -2.22 10.00 -13.73
CA GLY A 55 -3.36 9.10 -13.48
C GLY A 55 -3.67 8.89 -12.00
N LYS A 56 -4.63 8.01 -11.72
CA LYS A 56 -5.01 7.66 -10.34
C LYS A 56 -3.94 6.78 -9.71
N HIS A 57 -3.57 7.11 -8.49
CA HIS A 57 -2.56 6.41 -7.71
C HIS A 57 -2.97 6.48 -6.23
N CYS A 58 -2.47 5.52 -5.46
CA CYS A 58 -2.59 5.52 -4.01
C CYS A 58 -1.60 6.48 -3.37
N ASP A 59 -1.83 6.83 -2.10
CA ASP A 59 -1.06 7.89 -1.43
C ASP A 59 0.31 7.43 -0.95
N ARG A 60 0.42 6.18 -0.48
CA ARG A 60 1.65 5.60 0.07
C ARG A 60 1.89 4.20 -0.48
N ILE A 61 3.16 3.81 -0.59
CA ILE A 61 3.54 2.40 -0.80
C ILE A 61 4.57 2.02 0.24
N LEU A 62 4.29 0.95 1.00
CA LEU A 62 5.23 0.39 1.96
C LEU A 62 5.84 -0.90 1.39
N PHE A 63 7.17 -0.97 1.44
CA PHE A 63 7.94 -2.17 1.12
C PHE A 63 8.63 -2.69 2.37
N TYR A 64 8.59 -4.01 2.59
CA TYR A 64 9.42 -4.67 3.58
C TYR A 64 9.67 -6.13 3.20
N VAL A 65 10.68 -6.73 3.81
CA VAL A 65 11.01 -8.14 3.63
C VAL A 65 10.35 -8.98 4.72
N ASP A 66 9.51 -9.92 4.30
CA ASP A 66 8.97 -10.97 5.17
C ASP A 66 9.99 -12.11 5.21
N THR A 67 10.87 -12.05 6.22
CA THR A 67 12.03 -12.95 6.36
C THR A 67 11.60 -14.42 6.51
N PRO A 68 10.62 -14.78 7.37
CA PRO A 68 10.15 -16.16 7.47
C PRO A 68 9.68 -16.76 6.14
N GLU A 69 9.01 -15.95 5.30
CA GLU A 69 8.45 -16.39 4.01
C GLU A 69 9.38 -16.17 2.82
N ASN A 70 10.57 -15.60 3.06
CA ASN A 70 11.55 -15.19 2.07
C ASN A 70 10.91 -14.49 0.86
N ARG A 71 10.12 -13.44 1.12
CA ARG A 71 9.39 -12.69 0.09
C ARG A 71 9.39 -11.19 0.35
N LEU A 72 9.23 -10.41 -0.73
CA LEU A 72 8.93 -8.99 -0.64
C LEU A 72 7.44 -8.80 -0.36
N VAL A 73 7.10 -7.97 0.62
CA VAL A 73 5.74 -7.50 0.83
C VAL A 73 5.63 -6.07 0.34
N VAL A 74 4.62 -5.84 -0.50
CA VAL A 74 4.23 -4.53 -1.01
C VAL A 74 2.86 -4.19 -0.46
N VAL A 75 2.75 -3.09 0.26
CA VAL A 75 1.47 -2.60 0.78
C VAL A 75 1.11 -1.34 0.02
N LEU A 76 0.03 -1.39 -0.76
CA LEU A 76 -0.52 -0.22 -1.45
C LEU A 76 -1.51 0.45 -0.51
N ILE A 77 -1.28 1.71 -0.16
CA ILE A 77 -2.01 2.38 0.93
C ILE A 77 -2.73 3.61 0.38
N GLU A 78 -4.06 3.57 0.47
CA GLU A 78 -4.94 4.72 0.19
C GLU A 78 -5.46 5.31 1.51
N LEU A 79 -5.43 6.64 1.65
CA LEU A 79 -5.84 7.36 2.85
C LEU A 79 -7.10 8.20 2.56
N LYS A 80 -8.18 7.91 3.27
CA LYS A 80 -9.46 8.63 3.14
C LYS A 80 -9.89 9.21 4.49
N SER A 81 -9.60 10.48 4.75
CA SER A 81 -10.09 11.15 5.97
C SER A 81 -11.62 11.33 5.98
N GLY A 82 -12.24 11.50 4.80
CA GLY A 82 -13.68 11.63 4.61
C GLY A 82 -14.42 10.36 4.18
N THR A 83 -15.61 10.54 3.60
CA THR A 83 -16.33 9.51 2.86
C THR A 83 -15.68 9.33 1.49
N PHE A 84 -15.82 8.16 0.88
CA PHE A 84 -15.22 7.86 -0.41
C PHE A 84 -16.04 6.87 -1.23
N LYS A 85 -15.81 6.86 -2.55
CA LYS A 85 -16.35 5.86 -3.46
C LYS A 85 -15.39 4.68 -3.58
N VAL A 86 -15.93 3.47 -3.47
CA VAL A 86 -15.15 2.21 -3.60
C VAL A 86 -14.40 2.13 -4.94
N THR A 87 -15.04 2.57 -6.02
CA THR A 87 -14.46 2.56 -7.38
C THR A 87 -13.24 3.48 -7.50
N ASP A 88 -13.23 4.60 -6.78
CA ASP A 88 -12.08 5.51 -6.81
C ASP A 88 -10.88 4.87 -6.10
N VAL A 89 -11.11 4.27 -4.92
CA VAL A 89 -10.07 3.56 -4.16
C VAL A 89 -9.50 2.39 -4.97
N SER A 90 -10.34 1.59 -5.63
CA SER A 90 -9.84 0.48 -6.44
C SER A 90 -9.03 0.95 -7.64
N GLN A 91 -9.44 2.04 -8.30
CA GLN A 91 -8.69 2.62 -9.42
C GLN A 91 -7.36 3.22 -8.97
N GLN A 92 -7.32 3.90 -7.82
CA GLN A 92 -6.08 4.45 -7.25
C GLN A 92 -5.08 3.35 -6.91
N LEU A 93 -5.51 2.31 -6.18
CA LEU A 93 -4.66 1.18 -5.84
C LEU A 93 -4.21 0.41 -7.08
N GLN A 94 -5.11 0.16 -8.04
CA GLN A 94 -4.77 -0.53 -9.29
C GLN A 94 -3.81 0.29 -10.16
N GLY A 95 -3.93 1.63 -10.18
CA GLY A 95 -3.03 2.50 -10.91
C GLY A 95 -1.59 2.46 -10.38
N SER A 96 -1.42 2.31 -9.08
CA SER A 96 -0.08 2.16 -8.46
C SER A 96 0.60 0.81 -8.73
N VAL A 97 -0.14 -0.23 -9.12
CA VAL A 97 0.43 -1.57 -9.37
C VAL A 97 1.51 -1.57 -10.42
N ASN A 98 1.29 -0.86 -11.54
CA ASN A 98 2.22 -0.88 -12.66
C ASN A 98 3.56 -0.23 -12.30
N PHE A 99 3.49 0.89 -11.57
CA PHE A 99 4.67 1.55 -11.01
C PHE A 99 5.45 0.59 -10.12
N VAL A 100 4.78 0.03 -9.10
CA VAL A 100 5.41 -0.91 -8.16
C VAL A 100 6.03 -2.12 -8.86
N SER A 101 5.30 -2.74 -9.79
CA SER A 101 5.77 -3.97 -10.43
C SER A 101 7.01 -3.76 -11.30
N SER A 102 7.34 -2.51 -11.67
CA SER A 102 8.57 -2.17 -12.40
C SER A 102 9.78 -1.94 -11.49
N LEU A 103 9.57 -1.76 -10.18
CA LEU A 103 10.66 -1.45 -9.24
C LEU A 103 11.53 -2.66 -8.91
N PHE A 104 11.06 -3.89 -9.13
CA PHE A 104 11.81 -5.11 -8.82
C PHE A 104 11.56 -6.22 -9.85
N PRO A 105 12.49 -7.18 -10.01
CA PRO A 105 12.40 -8.25 -11.01
C PRO A 105 11.12 -9.09 -10.92
N ARG A 106 10.62 -9.55 -12.08
CA ARG A 106 9.38 -10.35 -12.18
C ARG A 106 9.46 -11.72 -11.50
N ASN A 107 10.65 -12.31 -11.44
CA ASN A 107 10.91 -13.59 -10.79
C ASN A 107 11.00 -13.52 -9.26
N LEU A 108 11.04 -12.32 -8.67
CA LEU A 108 11.03 -12.17 -7.21
C LEU A 108 9.68 -12.60 -6.63
N LYS A 109 9.70 -13.46 -5.60
CA LYS A 109 8.51 -13.80 -4.80
C LYS A 109 8.04 -12.53 -4.08
N ALA A 110 6.87 -12.04 -4.43
CA ALA A 110 6.28 -10.85 -3.84
C ALA A 110 4.78 -11.04 -3.55
N THR A 111 4.33 -10.45 -2.44
CA THR A 111 2.93 -10.37 -2.04
C THR A 111 2.48 -8.92 -2.06
N CYS A 112 1.33 -8.64 -2.68
CA CYS A 112 0.72 -7.32 -2.67
C CYS A 112 -0.47 -7.30 -1.71
N ILE A 113 -0.49 -6.31 -0.80
CA ILE A 113 -1.58 -6.10 0.16
C ILE A 113 -2.17 -4.71 -0.10
N PRO A 114 -3.27 -4.61 -0.86
CA PRO A 114 -3.97 -3.35 -1.04
C PRO A 114 -4.77 -3.00 0.23
N VAL A 115 -4.61 -1.77 0.72
CA VAL A 115 -5.23 -1.29 1.96
C VAL A 115 -5.82 0.10 1.76
N VAL A 116 -7.00 0.32 2.35
CA VAL A 116 -7.54 1.66 2.59
C VAL A 116 -7.66 1.96 4.08
N PHE A 117 -7.11 3.08 4.52
CA PHE A 117 -7.40 3.63 5.84
C PHE A 117 -8.44 4.71 5.74
N HIS A 118 -9.44 4.68 6.63
CA HIS A 118 -10.56 5.62 6.55
C HIS A 118 -10.93 6.30 7.87
N GLY A 119 -11.30 7.57 7.81
CA GLY A 119 -11.84 8.35 8.94
C GLY A 119 -13.35 8.13 9.09
N LYS A 120 -14.15 8.78 8.24
CA LYS A 120 -15.62 8.70 8.27
C LYS A 120 -16.19 7.38 7.71
N GLY A 121 -15.40 6.66 6.90
CA GLY A 121 -15.75 5.33 6.38
C GLY A 121 -16.59 5.32 5.11
N ILE A 122 -17.11 4.15 4.77
CA ILE A 122 -17.87 3.87 3.55
C ILE A 122 -19.37 4.00 3.85
N HIS A 123 -20.12 4.66 2.96
CA HIS A 123 -21.59 4.68 3.02
C HIS A 123 -22.14 3.25 3.07
N ALA A 124 -23.15 3.00 3.92
CA ALA A 124 -23.67 1.65 4.16
C ALA A 124 -24.04 0.90 2.87
N ALA A 125 -24.67 1.60 1.92
CA ALA A 125 -25.04 1.07 0.60
C ALA A 125 -23.86 0.57 -0.26
N GLN A 126 -22.64 1.06 -0.01
CA GLN A 126 -21.43 0.65 -0.74
C GLN A 126 -20.63 -0.47 -0.04
N ARG A 127 -20.97 -0.81 1.20
CA ARG A 127 -20.25 -1.85 1.96
C ARG A 127 -20.27 -3.23 1.28
N PRO A 128 -21.40 -3.72 0.71
CA PRO A 128 -21.41 -5.01 0.02
C PRO A 128 -20.47 -5.02 -1.18
N ARG A 129 -20.40 -3.91 -1.94
CA ARG A 129 -19.50 -3.78 -3.10
C ARG A 129 -18.02 -3.81 -2.68
N PHE A 130 -17.69 -3.22 -1.53
CA PHE A 130 -16.31 -3.17 -1.07
C PHE A 130 -15.73 -4.56 -0.75
N ARG A 131 -16.50 -5.45 -0.10
CA ARG A 131 -16.04 -6.78 0.35
C ARG A 131 -15.44 -7.65 -0.76
N GLY A 132 -15.93 -7.51 -1.98
CA GLY A 132 -15.44 -8.25 -3.15
C GLY A 132 -14.44 -7.48 -4.01
N THR A 133 -14.09 -6.24 -3.66
CA THR A 133 -13.23 -5.41 -4.49
C THR A 133 -11.78 -5.88 -4.37
N LYS A 134 -11.12 -6.08 -5.51
CA LYS A 134 -9.76 -6.62 -5.59
C LYS A 134 -8.86 -5.73 -6.45
N VAL A 135 -7.56 -5.89 -6.24
CA VAL A 135 -6.49 -5.36 -7.11
C VAL A 135 -5.74 -6.55 -7.69
N ARG A 136 -5.35 -6.46 -8.97
CA ARG A 136 -4.55 -7.50 -9.64
C ARG A 136 -3.08 -7.08 -9.66
N PHE A 137 -2.22 -7.92 -9.10
CA PHE A 137 -0.77 -7.76 -9.06
C PHE A 137 -0.11 -9.08 -9.53
N ARG A 138 0.70 -9.03 -10.60
CA ARG A 138 1.41 -10.20 -11.18
C ARG A 138 0.49 -11.42 -11.36
N ASN A 139 -0.65 -11.23 -12.02
CA ASN A 139 -1.70 -12.25 -12.25
C ASN A 139 -2.37 -12.82 -10.99
N LYS A 140 -2.12 -12.26 -9.81
CA LYS A 140 -2.81 -12.61 -8.56
C LYS A 140 -3.77 -11.51 -8.16
N GLU A 141 -4.96 -11.89 -7.73
CA GLU A 141 -5.93 -10.94 -7.19
C GLU A 141 -5.78 -10.87 -5.66
N SER A 142 -5.88 -9.66 -5.11
CA SER A 142 -5.81 -9.40 -3.68
C SER A 142 -6.98 -8.52 -3.27
N VAL A 143 -7.76 -8.98 -2.29
CA VAL A 143 -8.90 -8.22 -1.76
C VAL A 143 -8.38 -6.97 -1.05
N ILE A 144 -9.03 -5.83 -1.31
CA ILE A 144 -8.70 -4.58 -0.63
C ILE A 144 -9.09 -4.71 0.84
N ARG A 145 -8.09 -4.65 1.72
CA ARG A 145 -8.31 -4.65 3.17
C ARG A 145 -8.58 -3.23 3.65
N ARG A 146 -9.21 -3.08 4.81
CA ARG A 146 -9.54 -1.76 5.36
C ARG A 146 -9.31 -1.67 6.85
N ASN A 147 -8.98 -0.48 7.33
CA ASN A 147 -8.97 -0.18 8.75
C ASN A 147 -9.28 1.30 9.02
N LYS A 148 -9.56 1.67 10.27
CA LYS A 148 -9.80 3.06 10.67
C LYS A 148 -8.50 3.83 10.82
N CYS A 149 -8.51 5.09 10.37
CA CYS A 149 -7.45 6.04 10.69
C CYS A 149 -7.36 6.23 12.22
N GLY A 150 -6.15 6.34 12.76
CA GLY A 150 -5.90 6.62 14.18
C GLY A 150 -6.17 5.47 15.14
N ALA A 151 -6.70 4.33 14.68
CA ALA A 151 -6.82 3.15 15.53
C ALA A 151 -5.42 2.59 15.89
N PRO A 152 -5.19 2.15 17.13
CA PRO A 152 -3.92 1.53 17.52
C PRO A 152 -3.60 0.30 16.68
N LYS A 153 -2.32 0.16 16.31
CA LYS A 153 -1.79 -0.96 15.50
C LYS A 153 -2.57 -1.17 14.21
N ASN A 154 -3.18 -0.11 13.66
CA ASN A 154 -4.10 -0.28 12.55
C ASN A 154 -3.42 -0.93 11.34
N LEU A 155 -2.17 -0.59 11.02
CA LEU A 155 -1.43 -1.21 9.93
C LEU A 155 -1.13 -2.69 10.21
N ALA A 156 -0.53 -3.01 11.36
CA ALA A 156 -0.22 -4.39 11.74
C ALA A 156 -1.47 -5.31 11.68
N ASN A 157 -2.62 -4.84 12.17
CA ASN A 157 -3.88 -5.56 12.10
C ASN A 157 -4.33 -5.84 10.66
N VAL A 158 -4.08 -4.91 9.73
CA VAL A 158 -4.39 -5.15 8.32
C VAL A 158 -3.40 -6.14 7.70
N LEU A 159 -2.13 -6.11 8.09
CA LEU A 159 -1.09 -6.98 7.54
C LEU A 159 -1.26 -8.44 8.00
N SER A 160 -1.61 -8.67 9.27
CA SER A 160 -1.86 -10.00 9.84
C SER A 160 -3.11 -10.69 9.28
N GLY A 161 -3.96 -9.96 8.54
CA GLY A 161 -5.25 -10.47 8.07
C GLY A 161 -6.34 -10.46 9.14
N SER A 162 -6.06 -9.91 10.34
CA SER A 162 -7.03 -9.75 11.43
C SER A 162 -7.97 -8.55 11.22
N GLY A 163 -7.74 -7.74 10.19
CA GLY A 163 -8.59 -6.60 9.84
C GLY A 163 -9.98 -7.04 9.36
N ASN A 164 -11.03 -6.52 10.02
CA ASN A 164 -12.43 -6.79 9.72
C ASN A 164 -12.76 -6.66 8.21
N LEU A 165 -13.25 -7.75 7.60
CA LEU A 165 -13.85 -7.78 6.26
C LEU A 165 -15.18 -6.98 6.20
#